data_AF-A0AAV0G372-F1
#
_entry.id   AF-A0AAV0G372-F1
#
_cell.length_a   1.000
_cell.length_b   1.000
_cell.length_c   1.000
_cell.angle_alpha   90.00
_cell.angle_beta   90.00
_cell.angle_gamma   90.00
#
_symmetry.space_group_name_H-M   'P 1'
#
loop_
_entity.id
_entity.type
_entity.pdbx_description
1 polymer ?
#
loop_
_entity_poly.entity_id
_entity_poly.type
_entity_poly.pdbx_seq_one_letter_code
_entity_poly.pdbx_strand_id
1 'polypeptide(L)'
;MIHCDLWGPYKSPSSCGARQFLTIVDDYSRAVWVYLLLDKREVFKMFLSFVAMVERQISKKIKRVRSDNGTEFNCLKDFFRTSGIIFQTSCVGTPQQNGRVERKHRHILNVARALRF
;
A
#
# COMPACT_ATOMS: atom_id res chain seq x y z
N MET A 1 6.20 -10.04 -6.27
CA MET A 1 6.52 -8.59 -6.22
C MET A 1 5.30 -7.95 -5.64
N ILE A 2 5.48 -6.99 -4.74
CA ILE A 2 4.34 -6.30 -4.15
C ILE A 2 4.22 -4.91 -4.76
N HIS A 3 2.99 -4.50 -5.03
CA HIS A 3 2.62 -3.15 -5.42
C HIS A 3 2.02 -2.43 -4.23
N CYS A 4 2.48 -1.21 -3.95
CA CYS A 4 2.03 -0.41 -2.82
C CYS A 4 1.52 0.93 -3.33
N ASP A 5 0.36 1.35 -2.82
CA ASP A 5 -0.26 2.62 -3.20
C ASP A 5 -0.89 3.25 -1.96
N LEU A 6 -0.69 4.55 -1.77
CA LEU A 6 -1.31 5.30 -0.69
C LEU A 6 -2.40 6.19 -1.26
N TRP A 7 -3.62 5.99 -0.76
CA TRP A 7 -4.76 6.76 -1.22
C TRP A 7 -5.25 7.74 -0.16
N GLY A 8 -5.45 9.01 -0.55
CA GLY A 8 -6.09 10.04 0.25
C GLY A 8 -5.43 11.42 0.14
N PRO A 9 -5.81 12.41 0.98
CA PRO A 9 -6.78 12.32 2.07
C PRO A 9 -8.24 12.32 1.57
N TYR A 10 -9.05 11.43 2.13
CA TYR A 10 -10.50 11.43 1.91
C TYR A 10 -11.17 12.56 2.70
N LYS A 11 -12.21 13.16 2.11
CA LYS A 11 -12.91 14.32 2.70
C LYS A 11 -13.55 13.99 4.05
N SER A 12 -14.13 12.80 4.17
CA SER A 12 -14.76 12.32 5.41
C SER A 12 -13.82 11.33 6.09
N PRO A 13 -13.51 11.49 7.38
CA PRO A 13 -12.77 10.47 8.11
C PRO A 13 -13.60 9.18 8.19
N SER A 14 -12.90 8.05 8.27
CA SER A 14 -13.49 6.77 8.68
C SER A 14 -13.96 6.81 10.15
N SER A 15 -14.64 5.77 10.61
CA SER A 15 -15.11 5.66 12.00
C SER A 15 -13.97 5.73 13.03
N CYS A 16 -12.75 5.33 12.66
CA CYS A 16 -11.56 5.44 13.51
C CYS A 16 -10.76 6.74 13.30
N GLY A 17 -11.29 7.71 12.55
CA GLY A 17 -10.62 8.99 12.28
C GLY A 17 -9.63 8.96 11.10
N ALA A 18 -9.30 7.78 10.57
CA ALA A 18 -8.36 7.64 9.46
C ALA A 18 -8.88 8.31 8.18
N ARG A 19 -8.01 9.05 7.49
CA ARG A 19 -8.31 9.80 6.26
C ARG A 19 -7.57 9.26 5.04
N GLN A 20 -6.59 8.39 5.25
CA GLN A 20 -5.81 7.78 4.20
C GLN A 20 -5.85 6.26 4.38
N PHE A 21 -5.55 5.53 3.32
CA PHE A 21 -5.31 4.11 3.45
C PHE A 21 -4.19 3.66 2.52
N LEU A 22 -3.32 2.81 3.06
CA LEU A 22 -2.26 2.15 2.32
C LEU A 22 -2.79 0.81 1.83
N THR A 23 -2.66 0.56 0.53
CA THR A 23 -2.98 -0.72 -0.08
C THR A 23 -1.70 -1.40 -0.54
N ILE A 24 -1.56 -2.67 -0.21
CA ILE A 24 -0.46 -3.52 -0.65
C ILE A 24 -1.06 -4.71 -1.38
N VAL A 25 -0.62 -4.96 -2.61
CA VAL A 25 -1.08 -6.05 -3.47
C VAL A 25 0.08 -6.93 -3.84
N ASP A 26 -0.01 -8.23 -3.60
CA ASP A 26 0.97 -9.18 -4.13
C ASP A 26 0.58 -9.62 -5.55
N ASP A 27 1.51 -9.47 -6.48
CA ASP A 27 1.27 -9.81 -7.90
C ASP A 27 1.03 -11.30 -8.14
N TYR A 28 1.62 -12.16 -7.30
CA TYR A 28 1.56 -13.60 -7.48
C TYR A 28 0.27 -14.19 -6.90
N SER A 29 0.04 -14.01 -5.59
CA SER A 29 -1.11 -14.56 -4.89
C SER A 29 -2.40 -13.75 -5.05
N ARG A 30 -2.31 -12.52 -5.57
CA ARG A 30 -3.42 -11.55 -5.59
C ARG A 30 -3.96 -11.18 -4.20
N ALA A 31 -3.22 -11.52 -3.14
CA ALA A 31 -3.53 -11.07 -1.80
C ALA A 31 -3.46 -9.54 -1.73
N VAL A 32 -4.43 -8.95 -1.01
CA VAL A 32 -4.54 -7.51 -0.83
C VAL A 32 -4.61 -7.23 0.67
N TRP A 33 -3.72 -6.36 1.14
CA TRP A 33 -3.72 -5.83 2.50
C TRP A 33 -4.08 -4.35 2.44
N VAL A 34 -4.95 -3.91 3.34
CA VAL A 34 -5.41 -2.52 3.45
C VAL A 34 -5.18 -2.06 4.88
N TYR A 35 -4.49 -0.93 5.03
CA TYR A 35 -4.22 -0.30 6.31
C TYR A 35 -4.80 1.10 6.33
N LEU A 36 -5.68 1.38 7.28
CA LEU A 36 -6.23 2.72 7.50
C LEU A 36 -5.21 3.57 8.27
N LEU A 37 -4.92 4.77 7.78
CA LEU A 37 -3.93 5.68 8.33
C LEU A 37 -4.55 7.03 8.70
N LEU A 38 -4.14 7.56 9.86
CA LEU A 38 -4.49 8.90 10.31
C LEU A 38 -3.66 9.95 9.58
N ASP A 39 -2.38 9.65 9.35
CA ASP A 39 -1.40 10.51 8.67
C ASP A 39 -0.48 9.67 7.76
N LYS A 40 -0.07 10.23 6.62
CA LYS A 40 0.89 9.64 5.68
C LYS A 40 2.23 9.31 6.32
N ARG A 41 2.59 9.97 7.42
CA ARG A 41 3.81 9.66 8.19
C ARG A 41 3.78 8.26 8.80
N GLU A 42 2.60 7.68 9.00
CA GLU A 42 2.45 6.33 9.55
C GLU A 42 2.83 5.23 8.56
N VAL A 43 2.92 5.54 7.26
CA VAL A 43 3.28 4.59 6.20
C VAL A 43 4.57 3.84 6.53
N PHE A 44 5.60 4.55 7.01
CA PHE A 44 6.88 3.92 7.36
C PHE A 44 6.70 2.81 8.40
N LYS A 45 6.10 3.16 9.54
CA LYS A 45 5.90 2.23 10.67
C LYS A 45 5.01 1.04 10.28
N MET A 46 3.94 1.31 9.53
CA MET A 46 3.03 0.28 9.06
C MET A 46 3.70 -0.66 8.07
N PHE A 47 4.53 -0.13 7.17
CA PHE A 47 5.24 -0.93 6.20
C PHE A 47 6.28 -1.86 6.84
N LEU A 48 7.05 -1.38 7.82
CA LEU A 48 7.98 -2.22 8.59
C LEU A 48 7.25 -3.37 9.30
N SER A 49 6.11 -3.06 9.91
CA SER A 49 5.26 -4.04 10.58
C SER A 49 4.72 -5.08 9.59
N PHE A 50 4.35 -4.64 8.39
CA PHE A 50 3.91 -5.52 7.31
C PHE A 50 5.03 -6.47 6.86
N VAL A 51 6.25 -5.97 6.65
CA VAL A 51 7.40 -6.82 6.26
C VAL A 51 7.64 -7.90 7.32
N ALA A 52 7.68 -7.52 8.60
CA ALA A 52 7.87 -8.46 9.70
C ALA A 52 6.73 -9.50 9.79
N MET A 53 5.49 -9.09 9.54
CA MET A 53 4.32 -9.99 9.51
C MET A 53 4.44 -10.99 8.36
N VAL A 54 4.78 -10.55 7.15
CA VAL A 54 4.93 -11.43 5.97
C VAL A 54 6.06 -12.43 6.19
N GLU A 55 7.18 -12.00 6.75
CA GLU A 55 8.31 -12.90 7.05
C GLU A 55 7.96 -13.94 8.11
N ARG A 56 7.26 -13.56 9.18
CA ARG A 56 6.93 -14.48 10.28
C ARG A 56 5.74 -15.38 10.00
N GLN A 57 4.66 -14.83 9.45
CA GLN A 57 3.39 -15.55 9.30
C GLN A 57 3.27 -16.28 7.97
N ILE A 58 3.89 -15.74 6.91
CA ILE A 58 3.81 -16.29 5.54
C ILE A 58 5.12 -17.01 5.17
N SER A 59 6.16 -16.89 6.01
CA SER A 59 7.50 -17.45 5.77
C SER A 59 8.07 -17.07 4.40
N LYS A 60 7.76 -15.87 3.93
CA LYS A 60 8.21 -15.32 2.64
C LYS A 60 8.96 -14.02 2.85
N LYS A 61 10.03 -13.81 2.08
CA LYS A 61 10.77 -12.55 2.06
C LYS A 61 10.33 -11.70 0.87
N ILE A 62 10.07 -10.42 1.13
CA ILE A 62 9.73 -9.45 0.08
C ILE A 62 11.00 -9.08 -0.67
N LYS A 63 11.08 -9.40 -1.96
CA LYS A 63 12.27 -9.13 -2.78
C LYS A 63 12.17 -7.84 -3.60
N ARG A 64 10.95 -7.47 -3.99
CA ARG A 64 10.66 -6.36 -4.92
C ARG A 64 9.40 -5.64 -4.48
N VAL A 65 9.52 -4.32 -4.33
CA VAL A 65 8.44 -3.39 -4.00
C VAL A 65 8.32 -2.39 -5.14
N ARG A 66 7.09 -2.19 -5.62
CA ARG A 66 6.77 -1.15 -6.59
C ARG A 66 5.77 -0.17 -5.98
N SER A 67 6.02 1.12 -6.11
CA SER A 67 5.03 2.16 -5.80
C SER A 67 4.76 3.03 -7.02
N ASP A 68 3.69 3.78 -6.96
CA ASP A 68 3.51 4.93 -7.82
C ASP A 68 4.57 6.01 -7.52
N ASN A 69 4.68 7.04 -8.34
CA ASN A 69 5.73 8.06 -8.20
C ASN A 69 5.47 9.03 -7.01
N GLY A 70 4.69 8.59 -6.02
CA GLY A 70 4.40 9.31 -4.79
C GLY A 70 5.65 9.51 -3.93
N THR A 71 5.75 10.69 -3.31
CA THR A 71 6.88 11.04 -2.41
C THR A 71 6.79 10.36 -1.04
N GLU A 72 5.66 9.74 -0.73
CA GLU A 72 5.34 9.15 0.57
C GLU A 72 6.25 7.95 0.90
N PHE A 73 6.70 7.23 -0.13
CA PHE A 73 7.61 6.09 0.00
C PHE A 73 9.10 6.50 0.03
N ASN A 74 9.43 7.79 -0.10
CA ASN A 74 10.81 8.24 -0.01
C ASN A 74 11.45 7.92 1.35
N CYS A 75 10.67 7.99 2.43
CA CYS A 75 11.13 7.66 3.78
C CYS A 75 11.54 6.18 3.94
N LEU A 76 11.09 5.29 3.05
CA LEU A 76 11.39 3.87 3.07
C LEU A 76 12.61 3.49 2.21
N LYS A 77 13.18 4.43 1.43
CA LYS A 77 14.31 4.13 0.53
C LYS A 77 15.52 3.56 1.25
N ASP A 78 15.90 4.17 2.38
CA ASP A 78 17.03 3.69 3.18
C ASP A 78 16.75 2.30 3.77
N PHE A 79 15.52 2.07 4.23
CA PHE A 79 15.08 0.76 4.71
C PHE A 79 15.12 -0.31 3.62
N PHE A 80 14.68 0.02 2.39
CA PHE A 80 14.76 -0.91 1.26
C PHE A 80 16.20 -1.25 0.91
N ARG A 81 17.08 -0.24 0.91
CA ARG A 81 18.51 -0.42 0.63
C ARG A 81 19.19 -1.31 1.67
N THR A 82 18.96 -1.07 2.96
CA THR A 82 19.56 -1.86 4.04
C THR A 82 19.01 -3.28 4.11
N SER A 83 17.73 -3.47 3.77
CA SER A 83 17.08 -4.78 3.75
C SER A 83 17.33 -5.58 2.46
N GLY A 84 18.02 -5.01 1.48
CA GLY A 84 18.27 -5.66 0.18
C GLY A 84 17.01 -5.79 -0.70
N ILE A 85 15.98 -4.98 -0.43
CA ILE A 85 14.72 -4.96 -1.18
C ILE A 85 14.89 -4.04 -2.39
N ILE A 86 14.57 -4.54 -3.57
CA ILE A 86 14.60 -3.73 -4.79
C ILE A 86 13.33 -2.87 -4.83
N PHE A 87 13.49 -1.55 -4.70
CA PHE A 87 12.43 -0.57 -4.83
C PHE A 87 12.34 -0.03 -6.26
N GLN A 88 11.14 0.00 -6.83
CA GLN A 88 10.86 0.51 -8.17
C GLN A 88 9.73 1.53 -8.10
N THR A 89 9.91 2.68 -8.75
CA THR A 89 8.81 3.62 -8.99
C THR A 89 8.30 3.43 -10.41
N SER A 90 6.97 3.43 -10.59
CA SER A 90 6.40 3.41 -11.93
C SER A 90 6.63 4.75 -12.64
N CYS A 91 6.90 4.71 -13.95
CA CYS A 91 6.97 5.92 -14.78
C CYS A 91 5.62 6.66 -14.77
N VAL A 92 5.68 7.98 -14.63
CA VAL A 92 4.52 8.87 -14.73
C VAL A 92 3.83 8.62 -16.09
N GLY A 93 2.53 8.33 -16.08
CA GLY A 93 1.75 8.15 -17.31
C GLY A 93 1.61 6.71 -17.82
N THR A 94 1.86 5.68 -17.00
CA THR A 94 1.49 4.27 -17.33
C THR A 94 0.27 3.78 -16.52
N PRO A 95 -0.95 4.27 -16.83
CA PRO A 95 -2.16 3.93 -16.07
C PRO A 95 -2.52 2.45 -16.13
N GLN A 96 -2.01 1.65 -17.09
CA GLN A 96 -2.28 0.21 -17.10
C GLN A 96 -1.66 -0.53 -15.89
N GLN A 97 -0.52 -0.06 -15.35
CA GLN A 97 0.14 -0.73 -14.22
C GLN A 97 -0.55 -0.41 -12.89
N ASN A 98 -0.99 0.84 -12.68
CA ASN A 98 -1.74 1.25 -11.49
C ASN A 98 -3.25 0.98 -11.59
N GLY A 99 -3.78 0.83 -12.80
CA GLY A 99 -5.22 0.69 -13.03
C GLY A 99 -5.83 -0.55 -12.40
N ARG A 100 -5.03 -1.56 -12.02
CA ARG A 100 -5.49 -2.69 -11.21
C ARG A 100 -5.73 -2.28 -9.75
N VAL A 101 -4.80 -1.54 -9.17
CA VAL A 101 -4.88 -1.07 -7.79
C VAL A 101 -5.98 -0.01 -7.65
N GLU A 102 -6.06 0.94 -8.59
CA GLU A 102 -7.14 1.95 -8.63
C GLU A 102 -8.54 1.33 -8.77
N ARG A 103 -8.71 0.29 -9.60
CA ARG A 103 -9.98 -0.44 -9.70
C ARG A 103 -10.30 -1.17 -8.39
N LYS A 104 -9.28 -1.74 -7.74
CA LYS A 104 -9.46 -2.39 -6.44
C LYS A 104 -9.84 -1.36 -5.36
N HIS A 105 -9.24 -0.17 -5.37
CA HIS A 105 -9.59 0.94 -4.47
C HIS A 105 -11.07 1.34 -4.63
N ARG A 106 -11.53 1.55 -5.86
CA ARG A 106 -12.95 1.85 -6.13
C ARG A 106 -13.87 0.74 -5.62
N HIS A 107 -13.50 -0.52 -5.85
CA HIS A 107 -14.29 -1.65 -5.37
C HIS A 107 -14.34 -1.72 -3.84
N ILE A 108 -13.20 -1.58 -3.15
CA ILE A 108 -13.13 -1.56 -1.68
C ILE A 108 -14.03 -0.46 -1.11
N LEU A 109 -13.95 0.75 -1.66
CA LEU A 109 -14.78 1.88 -1.22
C LEU A 109 -16.28 1.62 -1.46
N ASN A 110 -16.65 1.01 -2.59
CA ASN A 110 -18.04 0.69 -2.88
C ASN A 110 -18.59 -0.37 -1.94
N VAL A 111 -17.83 -1.44 -1.66
CA VAL A 111 -18.23 -2.48 -0.71
C VAL A 111 -18.34 -1.91 0.70
N ALA A 112 -17.38 -1.09 1.14
CA ALA A 112 -17.44 -0.45 2.44
C ALA A 112 -18.67 0.47 2.60
N ARG A 113 -19.10 1.15 1.53
CA ARG A 113 -20.35 1.94 1.53
C ARG A 113 -21.59 1.07 1.58
N ALA A 114 -21.59 -0.08 0.89
CA ALA A 114 -22.71 -1.00 0.90
C ALA A 114 -22.91 -1.66 2.28
N LEU A 115 -21.81 -2.01 2.96
CA LEU A 115 -21.83 -2.60 4.31
C LEU A 115 -22.14 -1.59 5.44
N ARG A 116 -22.32 -0.31 5.11
CA ARG A 116 -22.69 0.73 6.09
C ARG A 116 -24.19 0.74 6.40
N PHE A 117 -25.00 -0.04 5.67
CA PHE A 117 -26.45 -0.17 5.85
C PHE A 117 -26.82 -1.58 6.29
#